data_AF-A0A374W6Z4-F1
#
_entry.id   AF-A0A374W6Z4-F1
#
_cell.length_a   1.000
_cell.length_b   1.000
_cell.length_c   1.000
_cell.angle_alpha   90.00
_cell.angle_beta   90.00
_cell.angle_gamma   90.00
#
_symmetry.space_group_name_H-M   'P 1'
#
loop_
_entity.id
_entity.type
_entity.pdbx_description
1 polymer ?
#
loop_
_entity_poly.entity_id
_entity_poly.type
_entity_poly.pdbx_seq_one_letter_code
_entity_poly.pdbx_strand_id
1 'polypeptide(L)'
;MNEDIKSYSKYKAILEEYEANFDDNPIRIMCHMIDLYEDLCDTFFHDLCDSIVLWITEKSNEEVLKYIEDKHNPHLKNLRDGLLYKLQN
;
A
#
# COMPACT_ATOMS: atom_id res chain seq x y z
N MET A 1 -24.52 -2.85 1.39
CA MET A 1 -24.40 -3.59 2.66
C MET A 1 -23.88 -5.02 2.51
N ASN A 2 -24.42 -5.88 1.63
CA ASN A 2 -23.85 -7.23 1.41
C ASN A 2 -22.65 -7.26 0.44
N GLU A 3 -22.56 -6.31 -0.48
CA GLU A 3 -21.45 -6.21 -1.45
C GLU A 3 -20.19 -5.64 -0.78
N ASP A 4 -20.35 -4.60 0.05
CA ASP A 4 -19.24 -3.95 0.77
C ASP A 4 -18.50 -4.92 1.70
N ILE A 5 -19.22 -5.81 2.40
CA ILE A 5 -18.62 -6.81 3.31
C ILE A 5 -17.82 -7.88 2.52
N LYS A 6 -18.33 -8.29 1.35
CA LYS A 6 -17.63 -9.23 0.47
C LYS A 6 -16.37 -8.60 -0.14
N SER A 7 -16.47 -7.33 -0.56
CA SER A 7 -15.33 -6.56 -1.07
C SER A 7 -14.27 -6.34 0.01
N TYR A 8 -14.67 -5.98 1.23
CA TYR A 8 -13.75 -5.82 2.36
C TYR A 8 -12.99 -7.11 2.66
N SER A 9 -13.71 -8.23 2.81
CA SER A 9 -13.11 -9.54 3.13
C SER A 9 -12.12 -9.98 2.04
N LYS A 10 -12.41 -9.66 0.78
CA LYS A 10 -11.52 -9.92 -0.35
C LYS A 10 -10.22 -9.11 -0.23
N TYR A 11 -10.30 -7.80 -0.01
CA TYR A 11 -9.10 -6.96 0.09
C TYR A 11 -8.26 -7.29 1.32
N LYS A 12 -8.90 -7.63 2.43
CA LYS A 12 -8.21 -8.12 3.62
C LYS A 12 -7.42 -9.40 3.34
N ALA A 13 -8.02 -10.39 2.66
CA ALA A 13 -7.32 -11.63 2.31
C ALA A 13 -6.12 -11.38 1.37
N ILE A 14 -6.24 -10.44 0.43
CA ILE A 14 -5.13 -10.04 -0.45
C ILE A 14 -4.01 -9.41 0.37
N LEU A 15 -4.33 -8.51 1.30
CA LEU A 15 -3.34 -7.90 2.18
C LEU A 15 -2.62 -8.96 3.03
N GLU A 16 -3.36 -9.87 3.66
CA GLU A 16 -2.79 -10.98 4.44
C GLU A 16 -1.87 -11.88 3.59
N GLU A 17 -2.22 -12.14 2.33
CA GLU A 17 -1.35 -12.87 1.39
C GLU A 17 -0.06 -12.09 1.10
N TYR A 18 -0.13 -10.77 0.90
CA TYR A 18 1.05 -9.95 0.68
C TYR A 18 1.96 -9.92 1.92
N GLU A 19 1.39 -9.77 3.12
CA GLU A 19 2.14 -9.80 4.37
C GLU A 19 2.86 -11.15 4.58
N ALA A 20 2.16 -12.26 4.31
CA ALA A 20 2.72 -13.61 4.48
C ALA A 20 3.87 -13.92 3.51
N ASN A 21 3.84 -13.34 2.31
CA ASN A 21 4.83 -13.58 1.26
C ASN A 21 5.87 -12.44 1.14
N PHE A 22 5.92 -11.51 2.10
CA PHE A 22 6.80 -10.34 2.04
C PHE A 22 8.27 -10.72 1.82
N ASP A 23 8.77 -11.69 2.57
CA ASP A 23 10.18 -12.08 2.55
C ASP A 23 10.60 -12.78 1.24
N ASP A 24 9.65 -13.29 0.44
CA ASP A 24 9.95 -13.95 -0.83
C ASP A 24 10.43 -12.95 -1.90
N ASN A 25 9.80 -11.78 -1.95
CA ASN A 25 10.20 -10.68 -2.83
C ASN A 25 9.73 -9.32 -2.29
N PRO A 26 10.49 -8.71 -1.36
CA PRO A 26 10.07 -7.51 -0.64
C PRO A 26 9.66 -6.34 -1.55
N ILE A 27 10.42 -6.09 -2.62
CA ILE A 27 10.14 -4.98 -3.54
C ILE A 27 8.83 -5.20 -4.29
N ARG A 28 8.67 -6.41 -4.87
CA ARG A 28 7.45 -6.76 -5.61
C ARG A 28 6.22 -6.70 -4.71
N ILE A 29 6.33 -7.19 -3.47
CA ILE A 29 5.24 -7.17 -2.51
C ILE A 29 4.89 -5.73 -2.12
N MET A 30 5.88 -4.86 -1.90
CA MET A 30 5.64 -3.43 -1.63
C MET A 30 4.94 -2.72 -2.80
N CYS A 31 5.36 -2.98 -4.05
CA CYS A 31 4.65 -2.47 -5.23
C CYS A 31 3.18 -2.92 -5.25
N HIS A 32 2.92 -4.19 -4.96
CA HIS A 32 1.55 -4.71 -4.92
C HIS A 32 0.71 -4.13 -3.78
N MET A 33 1.33 -3.86 -2.62
CA MET A 33 0.67 -3.15 -1.52
C MET A 33 0.30 -1.71 -1.92
N ILE A 34 1.16 -1.01 -2.66
CA ILE A 34 0.86 0.33 -3.21
C ILE A 34 -0.31 0.26 -4.19
N ASP A 35 -0.32 -0.71 -5.09
CA ASP A 35 -1.42 -0.89 -6.05
C ASP A 35 -2.75 -1.14 -5.32
N LEU A 36 -2.71 -1.98 -4.28
CA LEU A 36 -3.87 -2.24 -3.43
C LEU A 36 -4.33 -0.98 -2.67
N TYR A 37 -3.40 -0.14 -2.21
CA TYR A 37 -3.75 1.13 -1.57
C TYR A 37 -4.48 2.08 -2.52
N GLU A 38 -4.06 2.16 -3.78
CA GLU A 38 -4.75 2.96 -4.80
C GLU A 38 -6.18 2.47 -5.02
N ASP A 39 -6.38 1.16 -5.14
CA ASP A 39 -7.72 0.55 -5.29
C ASP A 39 -8.63 0.83 -4.08
N LEU A 40 -8.03 0.98 -2.89
CA LEU A 40 -8.75 1.23 -1.64
C LEU A 40 -9.00 2.71 -1.35
N CYS A 41 -8.29 3.64 -2.01
CA CYS A 41 -8.40 5.09 -1.78
C CYS A 41 -9.81 5.64 -2.01
N ASP A 42 -10.59 5.03 -2.91
CA ASP A 42 -11.97 5.42 -3.20
C ASP A 42 -13.01 4.64 -2.36
N THR A 43 -12.56 3.85 -1.38
CA THR A 43 -13.42 3.05 -0.51
C THR A 43 -13.50 3.62 0.91
N PHE A 44 -14.39 3.07 1.74
CA PHE A 44 -14.48 3.39 3.17
C PHE A 44 -13.62 2.48 4.05
N PHE A 45 -12.72 1.67 3.46
CA PHE A 45 -11.91 0.68 4.17
C PHE A 45 -10.63 1.31 4.76
N HIS A 46 -10.82 2.33 5.60
CA HIS A 46 -9.74 3.14 6.17
C HIS A 46 -8.74 2.30 6.98
N ASP A 47 -9.20 1.26 7.65
CA ASP A 47 -8.36 0.34 8.41
C ASP A 47 -7.38 -0.43 7.52
N LEU A 48 -7.82 -0.90 6.34
CA LEU A 48 -6.94 -1.56 5.37
C LEU A 48 -5.94 -0.56 4.77
N CYS A 49 -6.39 0.66 4.45
CA CYS A 49 -5.51 1.73 4.00
C CYS A 49 -4.42 2.04 5.04
N ASP A 50 -4.80 2.19 6.31
CA ASP A 50 -3.88 2.50 7.40
C ASP A 50 -2.85 1.38 7.61
N SER A 51 -3.29 0.11 7.55
CA SER A 51 -2.39 -1.05 7.60
C SER A 51 -1.36 -1.03 6.47
N ILE A 52 -1.79 -0.75 5.23
CA ILE A 52 -0.87 -0.67 4.09
C ILE A 52 0.11 0.51 4.24
N VAL A 53 -0.38 1.68 4.66
CA VAL A 53 0.47 2.86 4.91
C VAL A 53 1.53 2.55 5.96
N LEU A 54 1.19 1.81 7.01
CA LEU A 54 2.16 1.39 8.03
C LEU A 54 3.26 0.52 7.43
N TRP A 55 2.90 -0.50 6.66
CA TRP A 55 3.86 -1.37 5.97
C TRP A 55 4.79 -0.61 5.03
N ILE A 56 4.22 0.24 4.17
CA ILE A 56 4.99 1.05 3.22
C ILE A 56 5.92 1.99 4.00
N THR A 57 5.41 2.64 5.05
CA THR A 57 6.21 3.54 5.88
C THR A 57 7.33 2.79 6.58
N GLU A 58 7.14 1.58 7.09
CA GLU A 58 8.17 0.86 7.84
C GLU A 58 9.20 0.17 6.96
N LYS A 59 8.77 -0.46 5.86
CA LYS A 59 9.57 -1.42 5.08
C LYS A 59 10.03 -0.92 3.72
N SER A 60 9.54 0.21 3.24
CA SER A 60 9.93 0.74 1.92
C SER A 60 11.35 1.31 1.89
N ASN A 61 11.86 1.40 0.66
CA ASN A 61 13.17 1.95 0.32
C ASN A 61 13.09 2.85 -0.93
N GLU A 62 14.24 3.28 -1.44
CA GLU A 62 14.35 4.16 -2.61
C GLU A 62 13.71 3.57 -3.89
N GLU A 63 13.78 2.25 -4.10
CA GLU A 63 13.17 1.60 -5.27
C GLU A 63 11.64 1.71 -5.22
N VAL A 64 11.07 1.51 -4.03
CA VAL A 64 9.62 1.64 -3.80
C VAL A 64 9.18 3.10 -3.93
N LEU A 65 9.96 4.05 -3.43
CA LEU A 65 9.70 5.48 -3.62
C LEU A 65 9.64 5.84 -5.11
N LYS A 66 10.63 5.37 -5.89
CA LYS A 66 10.65 5.59 -7.33
C LYS A 66 9.43 4.98 -8.02
N TYR A 67 9.01 3.79 -7.61
CA TYR A 67 7.78 3.18 -8.14
C TYR A 67 6.56 4.07 -7.91
N ILE A 68 6.41 4.65 -6.71
CA ILE A 68 5.33 5.61 -6.40
C ILE A 68 5.41 6.85 -7.29
N GLU A 69 6.61 7.40 -7.50
CA GLU A 69 6.85 8.56 -8.35
C GLU A 69 6.44 8.31 -9.81
N ASP A 70 6.77 7.14 -10.33
CA ASP A 70 6.49 6.72 -11.70
C ASP A 70 4.98 6.52 -11.97
N LYS A 71 4.16 6.26 -10.95
CA LYS A 71 2.71 6.10 -11.14
C LYS A 71 1.99 7.41 -11.44
N HIS A 72 2.56 8.55 -11.04
CA HIS A 72 1.95 9.88 -11.18
C HIS A 72 0.51 9.99 -10.62
N ASN A 73 0.14 9.17 -9.62
CA ASN A 73 -1.20 9.17 -9.03
C ASN A 73 -1.32 10.22 -7.90
N PRO A 74 -2.28 11.17 -7.96
CA PRO A 74 -2.51 12.15 -6.89
C PRO A 74 -2.80 11.53 -5.51
N HIS A 75 -3.45 10.37 -5.44
CA HIS A 75 -3.77 9.70 -4.18
C HIS A 75 -2.50 9.25 -3.43
N LEU A 76 -1.42 8.97 -4.15
CA LEU A 76 -0.14 8.57 -3.58
C LEU A 76 0.72 9.74 -3.12
N LYS A 77 0.32 10.99 -3.37
CA LYS A 77 1.14 12.16 -3.08
C LYS A 77 1.58 12.22 -1.61
N ASN A 78 0.63 12.04 -0.69
CA ASN A 78 0.93 12.11 0.75
C ASN A 78 1.86 10.97 1.19
N LEU A 79 1.64 9.78 0.63
CA LEU A 79 2.46 8.60 0.90
C LEU A 79 3.89 8.81 0.39
N ARG A 80 4.03 9.31 -0.85
CA ARG A 80 5.31 9.68 -1.45
C ARG A 80 6.06 10.71 -0.61
N ASP A 81 5.39 11.80 -0.25
CA ASP A 81 6.02 12.91 0.47
C ASP A 81 6.47 12.46 1.87
N GLY A 82 5.67 11.62 2.54
CA GLY A 82 6.02 11.00 3.82
C GLY A 82 7.21 10.04 3.71
N LEU A 83 7.23 9.19 2.68
CA LEU A 83 8.33 8.25 2.45
C LEU A 83 9.62 8.97 2.07
N LEU A 84 9.55 10.02 1.23
CA LEU A 84 10.69 10.86 0.88
C LEU A 84 11.31 11.49 2.13
N TYR A 85 10.48 12.06 3.01
CA TYR A 85 10.95 12.62 4.27
C TYR A 85 11.64 11.56 5.15
N LYS A 86 11.06 10.36 5.26
CA LYS A 86 11.64 9.26 6.02
C LYS A 86 13.00 8.82 5.48
N LEU A 87 13.16 8.70 4.15
CA LEU A 87 14.40 8.21 3.56
C LEU A 87 15.55 9.24 3.59
N GLN A 88 15.23 10.51 3.79
CA GLN A 88 16.21 11.60 3.88
C GLN A 88 16.72 11.87 5.31
N ASN A 89 16.14 11.23 6.34
CA ASN A 89 16.48 11.44 7.76
C ASN A 89 16.85 10.12 8.46
#